data_AF-I8A5Z2-F1
#
_entry.id   AF-I8A5Z2-F1
#
_cell.length_a   1.000
_cell.length_b   1.000
_cell.length_c   1.000
_cell.angle_alpha   90.00
_cell.angle_beta   90.00
_cell.angle_gamma   90.00
#
_symmetry.space_group_name_H-M   'P 1'
#
loop_
_entity.id
_entity.type
_entity.pdbx_description
1 polymer ?
#
loop_
_entity_poly.entity_id
_entity_poly.type
_entity_poly.pdbx_seq_one_letter_code
_entity_poly.pdbx_strand_id
1 'polypeptide(L)'
;MSKRVSRTTEMASLFALIWEEVTKWLIANFVVLSLGQEISSFEGLSDSHAQVIDSVVVTECSGEDMESGAYRLQQVELDVQAYQLRAAFEQESSQQTQPLEESMDSKDEDSKARVLNLPSRELDGLWESLLFDQPLKSMLLRAITRMGEDFKE
;
A
#
# COMPACT_ATOMS: atom_id res chain seq x y z
N MET A 1 7.36 -14.49 -25.61
CA MET A 1 7.02 -13.23 -24.91
C MET A 1 5.68 -13.31 -24.15
N SER A 2 5.24 -14.47 -23.66
CA SER A 2 3.87 -14.67 -23.12
C SER A 2 3.77 -14.82 -21.59
N LYS A 3 4.87 -14.81 -20.85
CA LYS A 3 4.86 -15.13 -19.39
C LYS A 3 4.70 -13.91 -18.47
N ARG A 4 5.02 -12.70 -18.94
CA ARG A 4 4.90 -11.48 -18.11
C ARG A 4 3.45 -10.99 -18.01
N VAL A 5 2.72 -10.98 -19.13
CA VAL A 5 1.33 -10.51 -19.17
C VAL A 5 0.39 -11.40 -18.35
N SER A 6 0.56 -12.73 -18.40
CA SER A 6 -0.27 -13.66 -17.61
C SER A 6 -0.09 -13.48 -16.10
N ARG A 7 1.14 -13.21 -15.63
CA ARG A 7 1.43 -13.04 -14.19
C ARG A 7 0.82 -11.76 -13.62
N THR A 8 0.80 -10.67 -14.36
CA THR A 8 0.23 -9.40 -13.87
C THR A 8 -1.30 -9.46 -13.76
N THR A 9 -1.97 -10.18 -14.68
CA THR A 9 -3.42 -10.35 -14.64
C THR A 9 -3.85 -11.31 -13.53
N GLU A 10 -3.13 -12.42 -13.32
CA GLU A 10 -3.39 -13.36 -12.22
C GLU A 10 -3.20 -12.72 -10.84
N MET A 11 -2.16 -11.88 -10.67
CA MET A 11 -1.91 -11.15 -9.43
C MET A 11 -3.00 -10.11 -9.14
N ALA A 12 -3.51 -9.41 -10.16
CA ALA A 12 -4.61 -8.47 -10.00
C ALA A 12 -5.92 -9.18 -9.60
N SER A 13 -6.18 -10.36 -10.16
CA SER A 13 -7.35 -11.18 -9.79
C SER A 13 -7.23 -11.77 -8.38
N LEU A 14 -6.04 -12.23 -7.97
CA LEU A 14 -5.81 -12.72 -6.61
C LEU A 14 -5.98 -11.60 -5.58
N PHE A 15 -5.46 -10.40 -5.89
CA PHE A 15 -5.58 -9.24 -5.03
C PHE A 15 -7.03 -8.82 -4.81
N ALA A 16 -7.85 -8.80 -5.86
CA ALA A 16 -9.27 -8.49 -5.75
C ALA A 16 -10.04 -9.53 -4.89
N LEU A 17 -9.68 -10.81 -5.00
CA LEU A 17 -10.25 -11.87 -4.18
C LEU A 17 -9.89 -11.71 -2.69
N ILE A 18 -8.62 -11.44 -2.40
CA ILE A 18 -8.15 -11.22 -1.02
C ILE A 18 -8.85 -10.00 -0.42
N TRP A 19 -8.93 -8.90 -1.18
CA TRP A 19 -9.61 -7.68 -0.75
C TRP A 19 -11.08 -7.91 -0.39
N GLU A 20 -11.83 -8.58 -1.25
CA GLU A 20 -13.26 -8.85 -1.04
C GLU A 20 -13.47 -9.77 0.17
N GLU A 21 -12.62 -10.79 0.32
CA GLU A 21 -12.69 -11.72 1.44
C GLU A 21 -12.34 -11.05 2.77
N VAL A 22 -11.27 -10.26 2.82
CA VAL A 22 -10.88 -9.50 4.02
C VAL A 22 -11.98 -8.53 4.42
N THR A 23 -12.59 -7.83 3.46
CA THR A 23 -13.70 -6.91 3.73
C THR A 23 -14.90 -7.64 4.36
N LYS A 24 -15.30 -8.78 3.79
CA LYS A 24 -16.39 -9.60 4.35
C LYS A 24 -16.04 -10.15 5.73
N TRP A 25 -14.80 -10.59 5.92
CA TRP A 25 -14.32 -11.13 7.18
C TRP A 25 -14.29 -10.06 8.28
N LEU A 26 -13.85 -8.83 7.98
CA LEU A 26 -13.88 -7.72 8.93
C LEU A 26 -15.31 -7.44 9.41
N ILE A 27 -16.27 -7.38 8.49
CA ILE A 27 -17.69 -7.14 8.81
C ILE A 27 -18.29 -8.29 9.65
N ALA A 28 -17.87 -9.54 9.38
CA ALA A 28 -18.41 -10.70 10.08
C ALA A 28 -17.83 -10.87 11.50
N ASN A 29 -16.57 -10.50 11.72
CA ASN A 29 -15.86 -10.78 12.98
C ASN A 29 -15.78 -9.59 13.93
N PHE A 30 -15.94 -8.36 13.43
CA PHE A 30 -15.85 -7.15 14.23
C PHE A 30 -17.17 -6.40 14.25
N VAL A 31 -17.48 -5.79 15.40
CA VAL A 31 -18.58 -4.82 15.52
C VAL A 31 -18.02 -3.40 15.54
N VAL A 32 -16.83 -3.23 16.12
CA VAL A 32 -16.12 -1.96 16.28
C VAL A 32 -14.67 -2.15 15.88
N LEU A 33 -14.12 -1.18 15.16
CA LEU A 33 -12.69 -1.06 14.86
C LEU A 33 -12.15 0.27 15.40
N SER A 34 -10.93 0.26 15.92
CA SER A 34 -10.27 1.46 16.47
C SER A 34 -9.13 1.93 15.58
N LEU A 35 -8.92 3.24 15.46
CA LEU A 35 -7.76 3.80 14.76
C LEU A 35 -6.47 3.33 15.43
N GLY A 36 -5.50 2.95 14.62
CA GLY A 36 -4.24 2.34 15.05
C GLY A 36 -4.35 0.87 15.46
N GLN A 37 -5.54 0.25 15.38
CA GLN A 37 -5.69 -1.17 15.65
C GLN A 37 -4.97 -1.98 14.56
N GLU A 38 -4.08 -2.85 15.00
CA GLU A 38 -3.39 -3.84 14.16
C GLU A 38 -4.00 -5.23 14.39
N ILE A 39 -4.33 -5.90 13.29
CA ILE A 39 -4.87 -7.26 13.26
C ILE A 39 -3.84 -8.14 12.55
N SER A 40 -3.30 -9.10 13.28
CA SER A 40 -2.30 -10.07 12.78
C SER A 40 -2.75 -11.52 12.92
N SER A 41 -3.98 -11.75 13.38
CA SER A 41 -4.61 -13.08 13.45
C SER A 41 -5.89 -13.09 12.61
N PHE A 42 -5.98 -14.06 11.71
CA PHE A 42 -7.03 -14.15 10.69
C PHE A 42 -7.84 -15.44 10.83
N GLU A 43 -8.13 -15.85 12.06
CA GLU A 43 -9.01 -16.99 12.31
C GLU A 43 -10.35 -16.84 11.57
N GLY A 44 -10.76 -17.87 10.83
CA GLY A 44 -11.99 -17.86 10.04
C GLY A 44 -11.86 -17.25 8.63
N LEU A 45 -10.68 -16.75 8.25
CA LEU A 45 -10.34 -16.49 6.84
C LEU A 45 -9.89 -17.79 6.15
N SER A 46 -9.96 -17.89 4.83
CA SER A 46 -9.39 -19.04 4.10
C SER A 46 -7.90 -19.22 4.44
N ASP A 47 -7.49 -20.44 4.81
CA ASP A 47 -6.10 -20.77 5.19
C ASP A 47 -5.08 -20.33 4.12
N SER A 48 -5.44 -20.37 2.84
CA SER A 48 -4.55 -19.94 1.75
C SER A 48 -4.35 -18.43 1.67
N HIS A 49 -5.36 -17.64 2.06
CA HIS A 49 -5.30 -16.18 2.02
C HIS A 49 -4.77 -15.60 3.32
N ALA A 50 -5.07 -16.23 4.46
CA ALA A 50 -4.50 -15.86 5.75
C ALA A 50 -2.97 -15.94 5.76
N GLN A 51 -2.39 -16.91 5.04
CA GLN A 51 -0.94 -17.10 4.96
C GLN A 51 -0.19 -16.01 4.17
N VAL A 52 -0.88 -15.21 3.36
CA VAL A 52 -0.25 -14.18 2.52
C VAL A 52 -0.47 -12.76 3.05
N ILE A 53 -1.29 -12.61 4.10
CA ILE A 53 -1.54 -11.33 4.76
C ILE A 53 -0.65 -11.25 6.00
N ASP A 54 0.16 -10.20 6.08
CA ASP A 54 1.03 -9.97 7.23
C ASP A 54 0.25 -9.32 8.39
N SER A 55 -0.36 -8.17 8.11
CA SER A 55 -1.26 -7.49 9.05
C SER A 55 -2.30 -6.63 8.33
N VAL A 56 -3.38 -6.31 9.03
CA VAL A 56 -4.37 -5.30 8.64
C VAL A 56 -4.35 -4.21 9.70
N VAL A 57 -4.14 -2.96 9.27
CA VAL A 57 -4.05 -1.80 10.17
C VAL A 57 -5.17 -0.83 9.84
N VAL A 58 -5.88 -0.38 10.88
CA VAL A 58 -6.92 0.65 10.75
C VAL A 58 -6.25 2.01 10.86
N THR A 59 -6.17 2.75 9.75
CA THR A 59 -5.33 3.97 9.66
C THR A 59 -6.11 5.26 9.88
N GLU A 60 -7.23 5.44 9.18
CA GLU A 60 -8.01 6.66 9.24
C GLU A 60 -9.52 6.39 9.11
N CYS A 61 -10.29 7.36 9.59
CA CYS A 61 -11.73 7.46 9.34
C CYS A 61 -11.98 8.91 8.93
N SER A 62 -12.83 9.14 7.94
CA SER A 62 -13.23 10.50 7.54
C SER A 62 -14.73 10.68 7.79
N GLY A 63 -15.14 11.87 8.24
CA GLY A 63 -16.55 12.16 8.56
C GLY A 63 -16.71 13.29 9.59
N GLU A 64 -17.97 13.61 9.93
CA GLU A 64 -18.28 14.70 10.88
C GLU A 64 -18.13 14.30 12.36
N ASP A 65 -18.20 13.01 12.70
CA ASP A 65 -18.21 12.52 14.10
C ASP A 65 -16.97 11.69 14.43
N MET A 66 -15.79 12.35 14.50
CA MET A 66 -14.46 11.71 14.57
C MET A 66 -13.82 11.67 15.97
N GLU A 67 -14.55 11.99 17.04
CA GLU A 67 -13.92 12.21 18.36
C GLU A 67 -13.59 10.92 19.13
N SER A 68 -14.22 9.80 18.78
CA SER A 68 -14.18 8.56 19.59
C SER A 68 -12.93 7.71 19.33
N GLY A 69 -12.30 7.82 18.15
CA GLY A 69 -11.18 6.96 17.74
C GLY A 69 -11.54 5.47 17.54
N ALA A 70 -12.77 5.07 17.86
CA ALA A 70 -13.33 3.75 17.66
C ALA A 70 -14.72 3.85 17.03
N TYR A 71 -14.94 3.09 15.96
CA TYR A 71 -16.09 3.23 15.07
C TYR A 71 -16.81 1.91 14.86
N ARG A 72 -18.14 1.96 14.89
CA ARG A 72 -18.99 0.80 14.56
C ARG A 72 -18.98 0.59 13.07
N LEU A 73 -18.70 -0.65 12.64
CA LEU A 73 -18.68 -1.03 11.23
C LEU A 73 -20.01 -0.82 10.50
N GLN A 74 -21.12 -0.78 11.24
CA GLN A 74 -22.46 -0.51 10.70
C GLN A 74 -22.68 0.97 10.35
N GLN A 75 -21.82 1.87 10.82
CA GLN A 75 -21.94 3.33 10.66
C GLN A 75 -20.86 3.92 9.75
N VAL A 76 -19.96 3.08 9.22
CA VAL A 76 -18.85 3.50 8.36
C VAL A 76 -18.81 2.65 7.10
N GLU A 77 -18.32 3.24 6.02
CA GLU A 77 -17.95 2.49 4.82
C GLU A 77 -16.48 2.07 4.94
N LEU A 78 -16.20 0.79 4.73
CA LEU A 78 -14.84 0.27 4.76
C LEU A 78 -14.16 0.53 3.41
N ASP A 79 -13.12 1.36 3.42
CA ASP A 79 -12.13 1.40 2.34
C ASP A 79 -10.95 0.51 2.73
N VAL A 80 -10.89 -0.69 2.14
CA VAL A 80 -9.77 -1.62 2.38
C VAL A 80 -8.76 -1.44 1.27
N GLN A 81 -7.51 -1.13 1.63
CA GLN A 81 -6.41 -1.03 0.69
C GLN A 81 -5.37 -2.09 1.04
N ALA A 82 -5.11 -3.00 0.11
CA ALA A 82 -4.05 -3.97 0.25
C ALA A 82 -2.82 -3.54 -0.57
N TYR A 83 -1.64 -3.93 -0.15
CA TYR A 83 -0.41 -3.64 -0.86
C TYR A 83 0.68 -4.62 -0.48
N GLN A 84 1.72 -4.71 -1.31
CA GLN A 84 2.91 -5.51 -1.03
C GLN A 84 4.13 -4.60 -1.04
N LEU A 85 4.86 -4.56 0.08
CA LEU A 85 6.10 -3.81 0.21
C LEU A 85 7.21 -4.48 -0.60
N ARG A 86 7.93 -3.69 -1.40
CA ARG A 86 9.06 -4.15 -2.21
C ARG A 86 10.37 -3.83 -1.49
N ALA A 87 11.30 -4.79 -1.43
CA ALA A 87 12.65 -4.56 -0.95
C ALA A 87 13.52 -3.93 -2.06
N ALA A 88 14.42 -3.01 -1.68
CA ALA A 88 15.27 -2.29 -2.63
C ALA A 88 16.21 -3.20 -3.44
N PHE A 89 16.62 -4.33 -2.87
CA PHE A 89 17.61 -5.25 -3.44
C PHE A 89 17.02 -6.40 -4.26
N GLU A 90 15.69 -6.58 -4.30
CA GLU A 90 15.05 -7.67 -5.06
C GLU A 90 15.15 -7.51 -6.59
N GLN A 91 15.78 -6.43 -7.07
CA GLN A 91 15.97 -6.17 -8.51
C GLN A 91 17.41 -6.22 -9.02
N GLU A 92 18.45 -6.29 -8.17
CA GLU A 92 19.82 -6.47 -8.69
C GLU A 92 19.98 -7.82 -9.43
N SER A 93 19.14 -8.81 -9.15
CA SER A 93 19.14 -10.10 -9.88
C SER A 93 18.31 -10.10 -11.18
N SER A 94 17.54 -9.04 -11.47
CA SER A 94 16.64 -8.97 -12.64
C SER A 94 17.02 -7.90 -13.66
N GLN A 95 18.02 -7.07 -13.37
CA GLN A 95 18.64 -6.16 -14.35
C GLN A 95 19.91 -6.78 -14.96
N GLN A 96 19.77 -7.95 -15.59
CA GLN A 96 20.84 -8.52 -16.40
C GLN A 96 20.33 -8.85 -17.80
N THR A 97 20.19 -7.82 -18.62
CA THR A 97 20.28 -7.78 -20.10
C THR A 97 19.86 -6.37 -20.51
N GLN A 98 20.72 -5.49 -21.06
CA GLN A 98 21.45 -5.65 -22.33
C GLN A 98 22.80 -4.87 -22.32
N PRO A 99 23.84 -5.34 -23.03
CA PRO A 99 25.09 -4.61 -23.22
C PRO A 99 25.14 -3.81 -24.54
N LEU A 100 25.96 -2.74 -24.54
CA LEU A 100 26.60 -2.05 -25.68
C LEU A 100 25.66 -1.12 -26.49
N GLU A 101 25.90 0.19 -26.60
CA GLU A 101 27.00 0.79 -27.38
C GLU A 101 27.70 1.99 -26.70
N GLU A 102 28.94 2.18 -27.12
CA GLU A 102 30.00 3.03 -26.59
C GLU A 102 29.71 4.54 -26.63
N SER A 103 30.01 5.25 -25.54
CA SER A 103 30.63 6.56 -25.61
C SER A 103 31.70 6.68 -24.53
N MET A 104 32.96 6.71 -24.98
CA MET A 104 34.10 7.07 -24.15
C MET A 104 34.03 8.56 -23.81
N ASP A 105 34.52 8.86 -22.60
CA ASP A 105 34.93 10.16 -22.10
C ASP A 105 33.82 11.07 -21.54
N SER A 106 33.60 11.02 -20.23
CA SER A 106 33.95 12.13 -19.34
C SER A 106 33.40 11.92 -17.92
N LYS A 107 34.32 11.89 -16.93
CA LYS A 107 34.17 12.29 -15.52
C LYS A 107 32.88 11.95 -14.76
N ASP A 108 33.03 11.07 -13.78
CA ASP A 108 32.51 11.17 -12.41
C ASP A 108 31.44 12.25 -12.17
N GLU A 109 30.20 11.93 -12.50
CA GLU A 109 29.02 12.45 -11.82
C GLU A 109 28.16 11.21 -11.57
N ASP A 110 28.50 10.49 -10.50
CA ASP A 110 27.60 9.51 -9.90
C ASP A 110 26.26 10.22 -9.72
N SER A 111 25.28 9.88 -10.56
CA SER A 111 23.95 10.47 -10.46
C SER A 111 23.40 10.14 -9.07
N LYS A 112 23.43 11.11 -8.16
CA LYS A 112 22.97 10.99 -6.76
C LYS A 112 21.45 10.77 -6.63
N ALA A 113 20.76 10.54 -7.74
CA ALA A 113 19.35 10.27 -7.79
C ALA A 113 19.07 8.86 -7.25
N ARG A 114 18.30 8.77 -6.17
CA ARG A 114 17.81 7.49 -5.64
C ARG A 114 16.49 7.16 -6.32
N VAL A 115 16.42 6.01 -6.99
CA VAL A 115 15.19 5.47 -7.58
C VAL A 115 14.61 4.42 -6.63
N LEU A 116 13.34 4.59 -6.24
CA LEU A 116 12.63 3.67 -5.35
C LEU A 116 11.37 3.14 -6.04
N ASN A 117 11.17 1.82 -5.97
CA ASN A 117 9.92 1.21 -6.42
C ASN A 117 8.87 1.30 -5.33
N LEU A 118 7.69 1.80 -5.67
CA LEU A 118 6.56 1.86 -4.73
C LEU A 118 5.69 0.58 -4.82
N PRO A 119 5.04 0.18 -3.72
CA PRO A 119 5.27 0.59 -2.33
C PRO A 119 6.63 0.06 -1.83
N SER A 120 7.45 0.91 -1.20
CA SER A 120 8.82 0.53 -0.77
C SER A 120 8.84 0.20 0.72
N ARG A 121 9.53 -0.89 1.08
CA ARG A 121 9.77 -1.24 2.49
C ARG A 121 10.60 -0.20 3.24
N GLU A 122 11.43 0.59 2.53
CA GLU A 122 12.18 1.69 3.14
C GLU A 122 11.30 2.84 3.63
N LEU A 123 10.08 2.96 3.08
CA LEU A 123 9.14 4.03 3.41
C LEU A 123 8.07 3.59 4.41
N ASP A 124 8.07 2.31 4.79
CA ASP A 124 7.08 1.74 5.69
C ASP A 124 7.15 2.38 7.09
N GLY A 125 6.00 2.70 7.67
CA GLY A 125 5.88 3.37 8.96
C GLY A 125 6.40 4.83 9.02
N LEU A 126 7.08 5.33 7.99
CA LEU A 126 7.59 6.72 7.99
C LEU A 126 6.45 7.73 8.09
N TRP A 127 5.34 7.49 7.40
CA TRP A 127 4.19 8.38 7.45
C TRP A 127 3.69 8.58 8.87
N GLU A 128 3.54 7.50 9.66
CA GLU A 128 3.07 7.58 11.05
C GLU A 128 4.10 8.22 11.98
N SER A 129 5.39 7.99 11.74
CA SER A 129 6.48 8.54 12.58
C SER A 129 6.58 10.07 12.55
N LEU A 130 6.06 10.73 11.49
CA LEU A 130 6.13 12.17 11.36
C LEU A 130 5.09 12.85 12.26
N LEU A 131 5.52 13.70 13.18
CA LEU A 131 4.64 14.47 14.06
C LEU A 131 4.70 15.95 13.67
N PHE A 132 3.53 16.53 13.43
CA PHE A 132 3.39 17.94 13.07
C PHE A 132 2.39 18.60 14.01
N ASP A 133 2.66 19.84 14.40
CA ASP A 133 1.75 20.62 15.26
C ASP A 133 0.43 20.99 14.56
N GLN A 134 0.42 20.93 13.24
CA GLN A 134 -0.74 21.18 12.38
C GLN A 134 -1.16 19.88 11.68
N PRO A 135 -2.42 19.78 11.19
CA PRO A 135 -2.89 18.61 10.43
C PRO A 135 -2.31 18.57 8.99
N LEU A 136 -1.00 18.74 8.86
CA LEU A 136 -0.29 18.85 7.59
C LEU A 136 -0.44 17.58 6.74
N LYS A 137 -0.41 16.41 7.39
CA LYS A 137 -0.61 15.10 6.73
C LYS A 137 -1.92 15.04 5.95
N SER A 138 -3.04 15.37 6.59
CA SER A 138 -4.36 15.32 5.96
C SER A 138 -4.55 16.43 4.92
N MET A 139 -3.98 17.61 5.14
CA MET A 139 -3.97 18.69 4.15
C MET A 139 -3.20 18.30 2.89
N LEU A 140 -2.03 17.66 3.05
CA LEU A 140 -1.19 17.21 1.94
C LEU A 140 -1.87 16.10 1.14
N LEU A 141 -2.39 15.07 1.83
CA LEU A 141 -3.15 13.99 1.18
C LEU A 141 -4.33 14.56 0.39
N ARG A 142 -5.13 15.44 0.99
CA ARG A 142 -6.26 16.09 0.31
C ARG A 142 -5.83 16.89 -0.93
N ALA A 143 -4.71 17.60 -0.86
CA ALA A 143 -4.19 18.36 -1.99
C ALA A 143 -3.76 17.43 -3.14
N ILE A 144 -3.06 16.35 -2.83
CA ILE A 144 -2.59 15.37 -3.82
C ILE A 144 -3.78 14.62 -4.44
N THR A 145 -4.74 14.18 -3.64
CA THR A 145 -5.93 13.46 -4.13
C THR A 145 -6.72 14.32 -5.13
N ARG A 146 -6.94 15.60 -4.82
CA ARG A 146 -7.63 16.54 -5.74
C ARG A 146 -6.86 16.71 -7.05
N MET A 147 -5.53 16.83 -6.99
CA MET A 147 -4.71 16.93 -8.21
C MET A 147 -4.76 15.65 -9.04
N GLY A 148 -4.88 14.48 -8.41
CA GLY A 148 -5.02 13.19 -9.09
C GLY A 148 -6.37 13.03 -9.80
N GLU A 149 -7.43 13.68 -9.31
CA GLU A 149 -8.76 13.69 -9.95
C GLU A 149 -8.76 14.56 -11.22
N ASP A 150 -8.03 15.67 -11.23
CA ASP A 150 -7.89 16.57 -12.39
C ASP A 150 -7.10 15.94 -13.56
N PHE A 151 -6.36 14.85 -13.32
CA PHE A 151 -5.55 14.16 -14.34
C PHE A 151 -6.32 13.07 -15.11
N LYS A 152 -7.64 12.97 -14.91
CA LYS A 152 -8.50 11.91 -15.44
C LYS A 152 -9.36 12.34 -16.66
N GLU A 153 -8.99 13.43 -17.35
CA GLU A 153 -9.60 13.90 -18.61
C GLU A 153 -9.01 13.27 -19.88
#